data_AF-A0A9E5AUH7-F1
#
_entry.id   AF-A0A9E5AUH7-F1
#
_cell.length_a   1.000
_cell.length_b   1.000
_cell.length_c   1.000
_cell.angle_alpha   90.00
_cell.angle_beta   90.00
_cell.angle_gamma   90.00
#
_symmetry.space_group_name_H-M   'P 1'
#
loop_
_entity.id
_entity.type
_entity.pdbx_description
1 polymer ?
#
loop_
_entity_poly.entity_id
_entity_poly.type
_entity_poly.pdbx_seq_one_letter_code
_entity_poly.pdbx_strand_id
1 'polypeptide(L)'
;MEPQATLPFKYEISSTSGATALSGLPLYLELAHVLGLNTAVTKLLPSRCAAPEWSDAELCINLILLNLAGGDCVTDLDLLRRDEGFQKVVRALACVGLKRRARRDKERVLEKAGPVAMAGEMTFRRFMESFHGPDQNIERVVGTASFVPEHARLKALWQVNCYLLTKLQALRPLEIMTLDADATL
;
A
#
# COMPACT_ATOMS: atom_id res chain seq x y z
N MET A 1 9.71 -25.41 -11.04
CA MET A 1 10.06 -24.00 -10.75
C MET A 1 9.08 -23.17 -11.54
N GLU A 2 8.04 -22.66 -10.89
CA GLU A 2 7.06 -21.76 -11.53
C GLU A 2 7.80 -20.54 -12.11
N PRO A 3 7.53 -20.13 -13.37
CA PRO A 3 8.16 -18.96 -13.95
C PRO A 3 7.59 -17.70 -13.29
N GLN A 4 8.41 -17.04 -12.47
CA GLN A 4 8.10 -15.72 -11.91
C GLN A 4 8.20 -14.68 -13.04
N ALA A 5 7.10 -14.02 -13.40
CA ALA A 5 6.93 -13.51 -14.77
C ALA A 5 6.80 -11.99 -14.92
N THR A 6 6.77 -11.17 -13.87
CA THR A 6 6.42 -9.75 -14.08
C THR A 6 7.31 -8.71 -13.40
N LEU A 7 7.90 -9.03 -12.25
CA LEU A 7 8.67 -8.07 -11.45
C LEU A 7 10.17 -8.41 -11.40
N PRO A 8 11.07 -7.41 -11.20
CA PRO A 8 12.52 -7.56 -11.33
C PRO A 8 13.18 -8.21 -10.09
N PHE A 9 12.65 -9.33 -9.61
CA PHE A 9 13.26 -10.13 -8.55
C PHE A 9 13.01 -11.62 -8.77
N LYS A 10 13.83 -12.47 -8.15
CA LYS A 10 13.74 -13.93 -8.25
C LYS A 10 13.87 -14.55 -6.87
N TYR A 11 13.02 -15.54 -6.57
CA TYR A 11 13.17 -16.34 -5.35
C TYR A 11 14.29 -17.37 -5.50
N GLU A 12 15.19 -17.37 -4.51
CA GLU A 12 16.23 -18.38 -4.35
C GLU A 12 16.28 -18.81 -2.88
N ILE A 13 16.45 -20.11 -2.64
CA ILE A 13 16.64 -20.64 -1.28
C ILE A 13 18.12 -20.47 -0.96
N SER A 14 18.44 -19.69 0.07
CA SER A 14 19.81 -19.46 0.52
C SER A 14 19.91 -19.52 2.04
N SER A 15 21.04 -20.00 2.55
CA SER A 15 21.40 -20.01 3.97
C SER A 15 22.28 -18.82 4.39
N THR A 16 22.47 -17.82 3.52
CA THR A 16 23.31 -16.63 3.77
C THR A 16 22.50 -15.37 4.09
N SER A 17 23.19 -14.28 4.45
CA SER A 17 22.59 -12.96 4.72
C SER A 17 21.81 -12.43 3.51
N GLY A 18 20.67 -11.78 3.78
CA GLY A 18 19.74 -11.30 2.74
C GLY A 18 18.50 -12.18 2.53
N ALA A 19 18.36 -13.28 3.29
CA ALA A 19 17.09 -13.99 3.43
C ALA A 19 16.04 -13.08 4.10
N THR A 20 14.82 -13.10 3.59
CA THR A 20 13.69 -12.36 4.16
C THR A 20 12.72 -13.32 4.83
N ALA A 21 12.29 -12.99 6.05
CA ALA A 21 11.21 -13.72 6.73
C ALA A 21 9.83 -13.40 6.11
N LEU A 22 9.79 -12.38 5.25
CA LEU A 22 8.60 -11.86 4.59
C LEU A 22 8.51 -12.33 3.13
N SER A 23 9.05 -13.51 2.82
CA SER A 23 9.14 -14.03 1.45
C SER A 23 7.77 -14.23 0.77
N GLY A 24 6.67 -14.29 1.52
CA GLY A 24 5.32 -14.30 0.96
C GLY A 24 4.84 -12.94 0.44
N LEU A 25 5.33 -11.82 0.99
CA LEU A 25 4.85 -10.47 0.66
C LEU A 25 5.12 -10.05 -0.80
N PRO A 26 6.27 -10.38 -1.42
CA PRO A 26 6.48 -10.02 -2.82
C PRO A 26 5.48 -10.64 -3.81
N LEU A 27 4.82 -11.76 -3.48
CA LEU A 27 3.71 -12.28 -4.30
C LEU A 27 2.52 -11.31 -4.35
N TYR A 28 2.22 -10.67 -3.22
CA TYR A 28 1.17 -9.64 -3.16
C TYR A 28 1.58 -8.35 -3.88
N LEU A 29 2.87 -8.03 -3.92
CA LEU A 29 3.40 -6.94 -4.74
C LEU A 29 3.23 -7.22 -6.24
N GLU A 30 3.47 -8.46 -6.65
CA GLU A 30 3.24 -8.90 -8.04
C GLU A 30 1.76 -8.87 -8.39
N LEU A 31 0.89 -9.35 -7.50
CA LEU A 31 -0.56 -9.24 -7.67
C LEU A 31 -1.01 -7.78 -7.78
N ALA A 32 -0.54 -6.89 -6.90
CA ALA A 32 -0.84 -5.47 -6.95
C ALA A 32 -0.39 -4.82 -8.27
N HIS A 33 0.77 -5.24 -8.79
CA HIS A 33 1.27 -4.79 -10.09
C HIS A 33 0.36 -5.26 -11.24
N VAL A 34 0.03 -6.55 -11.30
CA VAL A 34 -0.82 -7.15 -12.34
C VAL A 34 -2.22 -6.55 -12.35
N LEU A 35 -2.80 -6.31 -11.16
CA LEU A 35 -4.11 -5.67 -11.03
C LEU A 35 -4.06 -4.17 -11.35
N GLY A 36 -2.88 -3.56 -11.43
CA GLY A 36 -2.70 -2.13 -11.68
C GLY A 36 -3.10 -1.25 -10.49
N LEU A 37 -2.91 -1.74 -9.26
CA LEU A 37 -3.24 -1.02 -8.03
C LEU A 37 -2.58 0.37 -7.97
N ASN A 38 -1.29 0.45 -8.29
CA ASN A 38 -0.56 1.72 -8.30
C ASN A 38 -1.20 2.77 -9.20
N THR A 39 -1.60 2.37 -10.40
CA THR A 39 -2.27 3.23 -11.37
C THR A 39 -3.66 3.64 -10.88
N ALA A 40 -4.41 2.71 -10.28
CA ALA A 40 -5.73 2.97 -9.72
C ALA A 40 -5.66 4.00 -8.60
N VAL A 41 -4.79 3.81 -7.61
CA VAL A 41 -4.62 4.77 -6.49
C VAL A 41 -4.18 6.13 -7.01
N THR A 42 -3.19 6.18 -7.90
CA THR A 42 -2.71 7.45 -8.46
C THR A 42 -3.78 8.21 -9.25
N LYS A 43 -4.68 7.49 -9.92
CA LYS A 43 -5.76 8.10 -10.73
C LYS A 43 -6.97 8.51 -9.89
N LEU A 44 -7.34 7.70 -8.90
CA LEU A 44 -8.59 7.84 -8.16
C LEU A 44 -8.43 8.63 -6.87
N LEU A 45 -7.28 8.51 -6.19
CA LEU A 45 -7.04 9.20 -4.93
C LEU A 45 -6.62 10.66 -5.22
N PRO A 46 -7.36 11.67 -4.73
CA PRO A 46 -6.98 13.07 -4.89
C PRO A 46 -5.65 13.32 -4.19
N SER A 47 -4.56 13.49 -4.96
CA SER A 47 -3.19 13.52 -4.43
C SER A 47 -3.01 14.59 -3.35
N ARG A 48 -2.50 14.19 -2.18
CA ARG A 48 -2.21 15.12 -1.08
C ARG A 48 -0.88 14.83 -0.38
N CYS A 49 0.01 14.06 -1.04
CA CYS A 49 1.26 13.58 -0.46
C CYS A 49 1.96 14.62 0.41
N ALA A 50 1.97 14.32 1.71
CA ALA A 50 2.54 15.16 2.75
C ALA A 50 4.08 15.15 2.76
N ALA A 51 4.69 14.24 2.00
CA ALA A 51 6.13 14.00 1.89
C ALA A 51 6.51 13.85 0.40
N PRO A 52 7.48 14.63 -0.13
CA PRO A 52 7.89 14.58 -1.53
C PRO A 52 8.43 13.22 -1.99
N GLU A 53 8.89 12.40 -1.05
CA GLU A 53 9.59 11.14 -1.33
C GLU A 53 8.65 9.99 -1.67
N TRP A 54 7.41 10.06 -1.16
CA TRP A 54 6.45 8.95 -1.18
C TRP A 54 5.16 9.38 -1.86
N SER A 55 4.72 8.58 -2.83
CA SER A 55 3.40 8.70 -3.44
C SER A 55 2.32 8.05 -2.57
N ASP A 56 1.08 8.52 -2.71
CA ASP A 56 -0.06 7.93 -2.00
C ASP A 56 -0.21 6.43 -2.35
N ALA A 57 0.13 6.03 -3.58
CA ALA A 57 0.15 4.63 -4.02
C ALA A 57 1.18 3.79 -3.25
N GLU A 58 2.40 4.29 -3.06
CA GLU A 58 3.44 3.60 -2.28
C GLU A 58 3.02 3.47 -0.81
N LEU A 59 2.41 4.51 -0.24
CA LEU A 59 1.90 4.47 1.14
C LEU A 59 0.75 3.47 1.28
N CYS A 60 -0.21 3.44 0.35
CA CYS A 60 -1.28 2.43 0.33
C CYS A 60 -0.73 1.01 0.27
N ILE A 61 0.22 0.74 -0.64
CA ILE A 61 0.84 -0.59 -0.74
C ILE A 61 1.53 -0.97 0.56
N ASN A 62 2.30 -0.07 1.16
CA ASN A 62 2.99 -0.38 2.40
C ASN A 62 2.03 -0.71 3.56
N LEU A 63 0.86 -0.05 3.65
CA LEU A 63 -0.17 -0.40 4.64
C LEU A 63 -0.78 -1.78 4.37
N ILE A 64 -1.03 -2.13 3.11
CA ILE A 64 -1.51 -3.47 2.74
C ILE A 64 -0.47 -4.53 3.16
N LEU A 65 0.81 -4.28 2.88
CA LEU A 65 1.89 -5.19 3.26
C LEU A 65 2.04 -5.31 4.78
N LEU A 66 1.80 -4.23 5.52
CA LEU A 66 1.82 -4.26 6.98
C LEU A 66 0.72 -5.18 7.52
N ASN A 67 -0.51 -5.01 7.02
CA ASN A 67 -1.64 -5.86 7.41
C ASN A 67 -1.36 -7.34 7.07
N LEU A 68 -0.81 -7.62 5.89
CA LEU A 68 -0.44 -8.97 5.46
C LEU A 68 0.70 -9.58 6.29
N ALA A 69 1.58 -8.74 6.84
CA ALA A 69 2.63 -9.16 7.77
C ALA A 69 2.11 -9.36 9.20
N GLY A 70 0.81 -9.11 9.45
CA GLY A 70 0.20 -9.21 10.78
C GLY A 70 0.48 -8.01 11.69
N GLY A 71 0.78 -6.83 11.13
CA GLY A 71 0.87 -5.60 11.90
C GLY A 71 -0.51 -5.01 12.21
N ASP A 72 -0.66 -4.45 13.39
CA ASP A 72 -1.93 -3.92 13.90
C ASP A 72 -1.93 -2.38 13.97
N CYS A 73 -0.75 -1.77 13.96
CA CYS A 73 -0.62 -0.31 14.10
C CYS A 73 0.54 0.28 13.29
N VAL A 74 0.56 1.60 13.14
CA VAL A 74 1.56 2.30 12.30
C VAL A 74 2.99 2.11 12.82
N THR A 75 3.18 1.91 14.12
CA THR A 75 4.51 1.62 14.67
C THR A 75 5.05 0.27 14.21
N ASP A 76 4.17 -0.67 13.83
CA ASP A 76 4.57 -1.99 13.31
C ASP A 76 5.17 -1.92 11.91
N LEU A 77 5.16 -0.77 11.25
CA LEU A 77 5.93 -0.56 10.01
C LEU A 77 7.43 -0.84 10.21
N ASP A 78 7.92 -0.72 11.44
CA ASP A 78 9.29 -1.10 11.76
C ASP A 78 9.56 -2.60 11.54
N LEU A 79 8.53 -3.47 11.61
CA LEU A 79 8.64 -4.88 11.22
C LEU A 79 9.10 -5.02 9.77
N LEU A 80 8.44 -4.30 8.86
CA LEU A 80 8.79 -4.29 7.45
C LEU A 80 10.13 -3.61 7.19
N ARG A 81 10.47 -2.58 7.98
CA ARG A 81 11.72 -1.82 7.81
C ARG A 81 12.96 -2.55 8.34
N ARG A 82 12.81 -3.48 9.28
CA ARG A 82 13.92 -4.27 9.84
C ARG A 82 14.43 -5.35 8.86
N ASP A 83 13.60 -5.75 7.90
CA ASP A 83 14.00 -6.74 6.90
C ASP A 83 14.70 -6.06 5.70
N GLU A 84 16.04 -6.12 5.70
CA GLU A 84 16.86 -5.53 4.63
C GLU A 84 16.59 -6.15 3.26
N GLY A 85 16.29 -7.46 3.21
CA GLY A 85 15.98 -8.16 1.97
C GLY A 85 14.70 -7.63 1.36
N PHE A 86 13.67 -7.45 2.18
CA PHE A 86 12.39 -6.90 1.76
C PHE A 86 12.51 -5.41 1.34
N GLN A 87 13.30 -4.61 2.05
CA GLN A 87 13.56 -3.23 1.63
C GLN A 87 14.20 -3.14 0.24
N LYS A 88 15.12 -4.05 -0.10
CA LYS A 88 15.71 -4.11 -1.45
C LYS A 88 14.66 -4.41 -2.51
N VAL A 89 13.73 -5.34 -2.23
CA VAL A 89 12.61 -5.66 -3.13
C VAL A 89 11.73 -4.43 -3.34
N VAL A 90 11.24 -3.79 -2.28
CA VAL A 90 10.37 -2.61 -2.39
C VAL A 90 11.06 -1.47 -3.15
N ARG A 91 12.35 -1.24 -2.89
CA ARG A 91 13.14 -0.23 -3.61
C ARG A 91 13.25 -0.53 -5.11
N ALA A 92 13.49 -1.78 -5.49
CA ALA A 92 13.54 -2.18 -6.90
C ALA A 92 12.18 -1.95 -7.60
N LEU A 93 11.08 -2.15 -6.87
CA LEU A 93 9.73 -2.00 -7.38
C LEU A 93 9.26 -0.55 -7.52
N ALA A 94 9.76 0.36 -6.68
CA ALA A 94 9.41 1.79 -6.72
C ALA A 94 9.69 2.45 -8.09
N CYS A 95 10.57 1.86 -8.90
CA CYS A 95 10.98 2.35 -10.20
C CYS A 95 10.30 1.64 -11.39
N VAL A 96 9.53 0.58 -11.14
CA VAL A 96 8.90 -0.23 -12.19
C VAL A 96 7.82 0.57 -12.92
N GLY A 97 7.80 0.50 -14.25
CA GLY A 97 6.84 1.21 -15.10
C GLY A 97 7.13 2.71 -15.29
N LEU A 98 8.14 3.27 -14.61
CA LEU A 98 8.53 4.67 -14.81
C LEU A 98 9.37 4.86 -16.09
N LYS A 99 9.10 5.97 -16.80
CA LYS A 99 9.97 6.41 -17.91
C LYS A 99 11.35 6.80 -17.38
N ARG A 100 12.39 6.68 -18.22
CA ARG A 100 13.81 6.91 -17.86
C ARG A 100 14.09 8.20 -17.07
N ARG A 101 13.40 9.31 -17.38
CA ARG A 101 13.54 10.57 -16.63
C ARG A 101 12.98 10.45 -15.22
N ALA A 102 11.70 10.10 -15.10
CA ALA A 102 11.03 9.91 -13.81
C ALA A 102 11.71 8.85 -12.95
N ARG A 103 12.24 7.78 -13.55
CA ARG A 103 13.02 6.75 -12.86
C ARG A 103 14.26 7.35 -12.18
N ARG A 104 15.06 8.12 -12.92
CA ARG A 104 16.28 8.77 -12.37
C ARG A 104 15.95 9.79 -11.28
N ASP A 105 14.86 10.54 -11.45
CA ASP A 105 14.40 11.48 -10.44
C ASP A 105 13.99 10.74 -9.15
N LYS A 106 13.26 9.62 -9.28
CA LYS A 106 12.87 8.76 -8.16
C LYS A 106 14.07 8.09 -7.49
N GLU A 107 15.02 7.55 -8.27
CA GLU A 107 16.28 6.99 -7.77
C GLU A 107 17.05 8.01 -6.92
N ARG A 108 17.19 9.26 -7.40
CA ARG A 108 17.82 10.36 -6.63
C ARG A 108 17.12 10.66 -5.32
N VAL A 109 15.79 10.64 -5.32
CA VAL A 109 14.99 10.87 -4.11
C VAL A 109 15.19 9.72 -3.11
N LEU A 110 15.16 8.47 -3.58
CA LEU A 110 15.40 7.29 -2.76
C LEU A 110 16.85 7.20 -2.25
N GLU A 111 17.83 7.68 -3.02
CA GLU A 111 19.22 7.82 -2.56
C GLU A 111 19.33 8.80 -1.39
N LYS A 112 18.66 9.96 -1.50
CA LYS A 112 18.60 10.94 -0.40
C LYS A 112 17.84 10.43 0.82
N ALA A 113 16.81 9.61 0.63
CA ALA A 113 16.06 8.97 1.72
C ALA A 113 16.88 7.88 2.45
N GLY A 114 18.04 7.50 1.92
CA GLY A 114 18.95 6.54 2.54
C GLY A 114 18.54 5.08 2.27
N PRO A 115 18.92 4.12 3.15
CA PRO A 115 18.67 2.70 2.92
C PRO A 115 17.18 2.32 3.02
N VAL A 116 16.38 3.15 3.70
CA VAL A 116 14.99 2.83 4.02
C VAL A 116 14.09 3.00 2.79
N ALA A 117 13.57 1.88 2.29
CA ALA A 117 12.66 1.85 1.13
C ALA A 117 11.18 2.10 1.50
N MET A 118 10.89 2.49 2.74
CA MET A 118 9.54 2.73 3.24
C MET A 118 9.48 4.02 4.06
N ALA A 119 8.32 4.66 4.05
CA ALA A 119 8.05 5.82 4.88
C ALA A 119 8.14 5.49 6.38
N GLY A 120 8.52 6.48 7.18
CA GLY A 120 8.48 6.38 8.65
C GLY A 120 7.08 6.64 9.21
N GLU A 121 6.88 6.32 10.48
CA GLU A 121 5.61 6.44 11.20
C GLU A 121 4.93 7.80 11.01
N MET A 122 5.67 8.91 11.16
CA MET A 122 5.12 10.26 11.02
C MET A 122 4.53 10.53 9.63
N THR A 123 5.16 10.01 8.57
CA THR A 123 4.65 10.16 7.20
C THR A 123 3.34 9.39 7.03
N PHE A 124 3.25 8.19 7.61
CA PHE A 124 2.01 7.42 7.58
C PHE A 124 0.91 8.03 8.43
N ARG A 125 1.21 8.57 9.62
CA ARG A 125 0.23 9.30 10.44
C ARG A 125 -0.34 10.48 9.66
N ARG A 126 0.50 11.31 9.03
CA ARG A 126 0.04 12.42 8.18
C ARG A 126 -0.77 11.94 6.97
N PHE A 127 -0.39 10.80 6.39
CA PHE A 127 -1.17 10.18 5.33
C PHE A 127 -2.55 9.71 5.81
N MET A 128 -2.66 9.07 6.98
CA MET A 128 -3.94 8.67 7.56
C MET A 128 -4.79 9.88 7.95
N GLU A 129 -4.20 10.92 8.54
CA GLU A 129 -4.87 12.19 8.86
C GLU A 129 -5.46 12.86 7.61
N SER A 130 -4.86 12.65 6.43
CA SER A 130 -5.40 13.19 5.18
C SER A 130 -6.77 12.62 4.79
N PHE A 131 -7.23 11.54 5.41
CA PHE A 131 -8.55 10.97 5.20
C PHE A 131 -9.63 11.62 6.07
N HIS A 132 -9.24 12.54 6.97
CA HIS A 132 -10.13 13.24 7.87
C HIS A 132 -10.26 14.73 7.51
N GLY A 133 -11.50 15.24 7.53
CA GLY A 133 -11.83 16.63 7.27
C GLY A 133 -12.38 17.38 8.50
N PRO A 134 -12.39 18.72 8.50
CA PRO A 134 -12.93 19.50 9.62
C PRO A 134 -14.44 19.27 9.81
N ASP A 135 -15.17 18.95 8.75
CA ASP A 135 -16.58 18.58 8.72
C ASP A 135 -16.89 17.25 9.40
N GLN A 136 -15.87 16.42 9.63
CA GLN A 136 -15.98 15.14 10.32
C GLN A 136 -15.68 15.23 11.83
N ASN A 137 -15.18 16.39 12.31
CA ASN A 137 -15.03 16.67 13.74
C ASN A 137 -16.37 17.08 14.36
N ILE A 138 -17.32 16.16 14.38
CA ILE A 138 -18.63 16.37 14.98
C ILE A 138 -18.61 16.02 16.47
N GLU A 139 -19.28 16.85 17.28
CA GLU A 139 -19.47 16.55 18.69
C GLU A 139 -20.41 15.35 18.83
N ARG A 140 -19.93 14.31 19.53
CA ARG A 140 -20.70 13.09 19.77
C ARG A 140 -21.48 13.24 21.06
N VAL A 141 -22.81 13.23 20.97
CA VAL A 141 -23.69 13.31 22.15
C VAL A 141 -24.03 11.92 22.64
N VAL A 142 -23.77 11.65 23.92
CA VAL A 142 -24.08 10.36 24.56
C VAL A 142 -25.56 10.02 24.41
N GLY A 143 -25.87 8.78 24.02
CA GLY A 143 -27.24 8.31 23.79
C GLY A 143 -27.80 8.66 22.41
N THR A 144 -27.01 9.25 21.51
CA THR A 144 -27.41 9.54 20.13
C THR A 144 -26.44 8.96 19.11
N ALA A 145 -26.96 8.50 17.98
CA ALA A 145 -26.14 8.10 16.85
C ALA A 145 -25.69 9.34 16.07
N SER A 146 -24.38 9.52 15.95
CA SER A 146 -23.77 10.62 15.19
C SER A 146 -23.28 10.08 13.84
N PHE A 147 -23.85 10.57 12.74
CA PHE A 147 -23.42 10.18 11.39
C PHE A 147 -22.28 11.09 10.93
N VAL A 148 -21.07 10.55 10.91
CA VAL A 148 -19.90 11.28 10.40
C VAL A 148 -20.00 11.33 8.86
N PRO A 149 -19.96 12.52 8.23
CA PRO A 149 -19.99 12.61 6.77
C PRO A 149 -18.78 11.90 6.17
N GLU A 150 -18.94 11.31 4.99
CA GLU A 150 -17.86 10.56 4.36
C GLU A 150 -16.90 11.48 3.58
N HIS A 151 -15.62 11.44 3.93
CA HIS A 151 -14.58 12.25 3.29
C HIS A 151 -14.28 11.82 1.86
N ALA A 152 -13.94 12.77 0.99
CA ALA A 152 -13.68 12.51 -0.43
C ALA A 152 -12.54 11.50 -0.67
N ARG A 153 -11.49 11.51 0.16
CA ARG A 153 -10.39 10.53 0.04
C ARG A 153 -10.81 9.12 0.48
N LEU A 154 -11.73 9.00 1.43
CA LEU A 154 -12.27 7.69 1.83
C LEU A 154 -13.14 7.10 0.71
N LYS A 155 -14.00 7.93 0.09
CA LYS A 155 -14.75 7.56 -1.12
C LYS A 155 -13.84 7.10 -2.25
N ALA A 156 -12.71 7.77 -2.44
CA ALA A 156 -11.74 7.39 -3.45
C ALA A 156 -11.06 6.03 -3.16
N LEU A 157 -10.79 5.68 -1.89
CA LEU A 157 -10.34 4.32 -1.55
C LEU A 157 -11.41 3.27 -1.84
N TRP A 158 -12.68 3.57 -1.55
CA TRP A 158 -13.78 2.70 -1.95
C TRP A 158 -13.80 2.48 -3.48
N GLN A 159 -13.59 3.53 -4.27
CA GLN A 159 -13.46 3.40 -5.74
C GLN A 159 -12.26 2.53 -6.15
N VAL A 160 -11.12 2.62 -5.45
CA VAL A 160 -9.97 1.75 -5.68
C VAL A 160 -10.33 0.28 -5.40
N ASN A 161 -11.07 0.00 -4.32
CA ASN A 161 -11.55 -1.35 -4.03
C ASN A 161 -12.48 -1.87 -5.13
N CYS A 162 -13.44 -1.05 -5.58
CA CYS A 162 -14.30 -1.40 -6.71
C CYS A 162 -13.50 -1.71 -7.98
N TYR A 163 -12.45 -0.93 -8.27
CA TYR A 163 -11.56 -1.17 -9.41
C TYR A 163 -10.85 -2.52 -9.27
N LEU A 164 -10.28 -2.84 -8.10
CA LEU A 164 -9.60 -4.11 -7.87
C LEU A 164 -10.54 -5.30 -8.01
N LEU A 165 -11.74 -5.23 -7.42
CA LEU A 165 -12.76 -6.28 -7.54
C LEU A 165 -13.18 -6.47 -8.99
N THR A 166 -13.34 -5.39 -9.75
CA THR A 166 -13.66 -5.46 -11.18
C THR A 166 -12.54 -6.16 -11.96
N LYS A 167 -11.27 -5.87 -11.65
CA LYS A 167 -10.12 -6.53 -12.29
C LYS A 167 -10.04 -8.01 -11.93
N LEU A 168 -10.24 -8.36 -10.66
CA LEU A 168 -10.27 -9.74 -10.21
C LEU A 168 -11.40 -10.53 -10.87
N GLN A 169 -12.61 -9.97 -10.92
CA GLN A 169 -13.76 -10.59 -11.57
C GLN A 169 -13.52 -10.80 -13.07
N ALA A 170 -12.81 -9.89 -13.74
CA ALA A 170 -12.45 -10.05 -15.15
C ALA A 170 -11.39 -11.14 -15.39
N LEU A 171 -10.46 -11.34 -14.44
CA LEU A 171 -9.43 -12.38 -14.52
C LEU A 171 -9.97 -13.77 -14.15
N ARG A 172 -10.80 -13.83 -13.12
CA ARG A 172 -11.42 -15.04 -12.61
C ARG A 172 -12.86 -14.73 -12.20
N PRO A 173 -13.83 -14.90 -13.11
CA PRO A 173 -15.23 -14.68 -12.78
C PRO A 173 -15.67 -15.60 -11.65
N LEU A 174 -16.19 -15.00 -10.58
CA LEU A 174 -16.86 -15.71 -9.49
C LEU A 174 -18.33 -15.30 -9.46
N GLU A 175 -19.22 -16.27 -9.35
CA GLU A 175 -20.67 -16.03 -9.28
C GLU A 175 -21.18 -15.98 -7.84
N ILE A 176 -20.36 -16.45 -6.90
CA ILE A 176 -20.68 -16.55 -5.48
C ILE A 176 -19.69 -15.68 -4.71
N MET A 177 -20.21 -14.76 -3.89
CA MET A 177 -19.43 -13.93 -2.98
C MET A 177 -19.91 -14.20 -1.55
N THR A 178 -18.98 -14.49 -0.65
CA THR A 178 -19.24 -14.51 0.79
C THR A 178 -19.06 -13.10 1.33
N LEU A 179 -20.12 -12.54 1.91
CA LEU A 179 -20.05 -11.27 2.64
C LEU A 179 -19.92 -11.60 4.12
N ASP A 180 -18.75 -11.33 4.70
CA ASP A 180 -18.56 -11.34 6.13
C ASP A 180 -18.74 -9.92 6.65
N ALA A 181 -19.69 -9.72 7.56
CA ALA A 181 -20.03 -8.42 8.11
C ALA A 181 -19.90 -8.50 9.62
N ASP A 182 -18.70 -8.22 10.13
CA ASP A 182 -18.49 -8.01 11.56
C ASP A 182 -19.15 -6.71 11.98
N ALA A 183 -20.33 -6.83 12.60
CA ALA A 183 -21.01 -5.71 13.24
C ALA A 183 -20.40 -5.50 14.63
N THR A 184 -19.27 -4.81 14.70
CA THR A 184 -18.79 -4.26 15.97
C THR A 184 -19.65 -3.03 16.28
N LEU A 185 -20.71 -3.24 17.09
CA LEU A 185 -21.60 -2.21 17.64
C LEU A 185 -20.92 -1.40 18.75
#